data_AF-A0A0F6TDD9-F1
#
_entry.id   AF-A0A0F6TDD9-F1
#
_cell.length_a   1.000
_cell.length_b   1.000
_cell.length_c   1.000
_cell.angle_alpha   90.00
_cell.angle_beta   90.00
_cell.angle_gamma   90.00
#
_symmetry.space_group_name_H-M   'P 1'
#
loop_
_entity.id
_entity.type
_entity.pdbx_description
1 polymer ?
#
loop_
_entity_poly.entity_id
_entity_poly.type
_entity_poly.pdbx_seq_one_letter_code
_entity_poly.pdbx_strand_id
1 'polypeptide(L)' 'MSSISDFPALADFIHVWALSIADFFRPFGINFPPAHWGLHS' A
#
# COMPACT_ATOMS: atom_id res chain seq x y z
N MET A 1 -20.85 -6.14 3.58
CA MET A 1 -19.58 -5.97 2.84
C MET A 1 -18.47 -6.10 3.87
N SER A 2 -17.59 -7.08 3.73
CA SER A 2 -16.39 -7.19 4.58
C SER A 2 -15.31 -6.26 4.04
N SER A 3 -14.77 -5.40 4.89
CA SER A 3 -13.64 -4.53 4.58
C SER A 3 -12.34 -5.24 4.95
N ILE A 4 -11.22 -4.86 4.33
CA ILE A 4 -9.89 -5.36 4.71
C ILE A 4 -9.54 -5.00 6.16
N SER A 5 -10.18 -3.94 6.68
CA SER A 5 -10.13 -3.51 8.07
C SER A 5 -10.63 -4.56 9.06
N ASP A 6 -11.48 -5.49 8.61
CA ASP A 6 -12.05 -6.57 9.43
C ASP A 6 -11.04 -7.72 9.63
N PHE A 7 -9.92 -7.70 8.90
CA PHE A 7 -8.87 -8.72 8.93
C PHE A 7 -7.51 -8.07 9.21
N PRO A 8 -7.21 -7.67 10.46
CA PRO A 8 -6.05 -6.85 10.79
C PRO A 8 -4.72 -7.49 10.37
N ALA A 9 -4.57 -8.81 10.53
CA ALA A 9 -3.37 -9.52 10.10
C ALA A 9 -3.13 -9.47 8.58
N LEU A 10 -4.21 -9.49 7.77
CA LEU A 10 -4.12 -9.35 6.32
C LEU A 10 -3.79 -7.90 5.93
N ALA A 11 -4.39 -6.93 6.63
CA ALA A 11 -4.10 -5.52 6.41
C ALA A 11 -2.62 -5.20 6.70
N ASP A 12 -2.07 -5.71 7.81
CA ASP A 12 -0.65 -5.54 8.16
C ASP A 12 0.27 -6.20 7.13
N PHE A 13 -0.07 -7.41 6.67
CA PHE A 13 0.69 -8.10 5.63
C PHE A 13 0.75 -7.29 4.33
N ILE A 14 -0.41 -6.80 3.85
CA ILE A 14 -0.48 -6.00 2.63
C ILE A 14 0.26 -4.68 2.79
N HIS A 15 0.18 -4.05 3.97
CA HIS A 15 0.89 -2.81 4.25
C HIS A 15 2.42 -2.99 4.14
N VAL A 16 2.97 -4.04 4.76
CA VAL A 16 4.41 -4.34 4.69
C VAL A 16 4.84 -4.75 3.28
N TRP A 17 4.03 -5.56 2.59
CA TRP A 17 4.29 -5.94 1.21
C TRP A 17 4.31 -4.72 0.27
N ALA A 18 3.35 -3.81 0.42
CA ALA A 18 3.32 -2.58 -0.39
C ALA A 18 4.54 -1.70 -0.13
N LEU A 19 4.98 -1.59 1.14
CA LEU A 19 6.17 -0.83 1.49
C LEU A 19 7.45 -1.45 0.90
N SER A 20 7.60 -2.77 0.96
CA SER A 20 8.80 -3.44 0.41
C SER A 20 8.90 -3.32 -1.11
N ILE A 21 7.76 -3.38 -1.82
CA ILE A 21 7.70 -3.12 -3.25
C ILE A 21 8.05 -1.65 -3.54
N ALA A 22 7.52 -0.71 -2.76
CA ALA A 22 7.86 0.69 -2.92
C ALA A 22 9.36 0.94 -2.72
N ASP A 23 9.95 0.36 -1.68
CA ASP A 23 11.38 0.44 -1.40
C ASP A 23 12.23 -0.15 -2.53
N PHE A 24 11.80 -1.27 -3.12
CA PHE A 24 12.48 -1.91 -4.24
C PHE A 24 12.56 -0.99 -5.48
N PHE A 25 11.51 -0.22 -5.74
CA PHE A 25 11.42 0.61 -6.94
C PHE A 25 12.01 2.03 -6.78
N ARG A 26 12.17 2.53 -5.56
CA ARG A 26 12.78 3.86 -5.30
C ARG A 26 14.15 4.08 -5.94
N PRO A 27 15.11 3.12 -5.93
CA PRO A 27 16.40 3.27 -6.58
C PRO A 27 16.31 3.48 -8.10
N PHE A 28 15.21 3.05 -8.71
CA PHE A 28 14.94 3.23 -10.14
C PHE A 28 14.24 4.57 -10.44
N GLY A 29 14.08 5.44 -9.44
CA GLY A 29 13.42 6.75 -9.56
C GLY A 29 11.89 6.68 -9.58
N ILE A 30 11.31 5.50 -9.32
CA ILE A 30 9.85 5.31 -9.31
C ILE A 30 9.34 5.56 -7.89
N ASN A 31 8.56 6.63 -7.73
CA ASN A 31 7.90 6.97 -6.46
C ASN A 31 6.41 6.68 -6.56
N PHE A 32 5.93 5.79 -5.69
CA PHE A 32 4.51 5.47 -5.65
C PHE A 32 3.68 6.59 -5.01
N PRO A 33 2.45 6.79 -5.50
CA PRO A 33 1.44 7.62 -4.86
C PRO A 33 1.26 7.30 -3.36
N PRO A 34 1.05 8.29 -2.49
CA PRO A 34 0.44 8.02 -1.20
C PRO A 34 -0.99 7.49 -1.39
N ALA A 35 -1.47 6.65 -0.46
CA ALA A 35 -2.75 5.94 -0.56
C ALA A 35 -3.98 6.84 -0.82
N HIS A 36 -3.89 8.14 -0.55
CA HIS A 36 -4.97 9.11 -0.75
C HIS A 36 -5.13 9.61 -2.20
N TRP A 37 -4.18 9.35 -3.12
CA TRP A 37 -4.31 9.82 -4.51
C TRP A 37 -5.51 9.24 -5.26
N GLY A 38 -6.02 8.07 -4.86
CA GLY A 38 -7.22 7.47 -5.44
C GLY A 38 -8.54 7.90 -4.80
N LEU A 39 -8.51 8.78 -3.79
CA LEU A 39 -9.69 9.20 -3.03
C LEU A 39 -10.27 10.56 -3.47
N HIS A 40 -9.60 11.23 -4.43
CA HIS A 40 -10.09 12.43 -5.09
C HIS A 40 -10.68 12.05 -6.46
N SER A 41 -11.93 11.58 -6.47
CA SER A 41 -12.76 11.49 -7.68
C SER A 41 -14.19 11.87 -7.35
#